data_AF-A0A7H8KDU6-F1
#
_entry.id   AF-A0A7H8KDU6-F1
#
_cell.length_a   1.000
_cell.length_b   1.000
_cell.length_c   1.000
_cell.angle_alpha   90.00
_cell.angle_beta   90.00
_cell.angle_gamma   90.00
#
_symmetry.space_group_name_H-M   'P 1'
#
loop_
_entity.id
_entity.type
_entity.pdbx_description
1 polymer ?
#
loop_
_entity_poly.entity_id
_entity_poly.type
_entity_poly.pdbx_seq_one_letter_code
_entity_poly.pdbx_strand_id
1 'polypeptide(L)'
;MRVPNRSPRRQQPRPPVPYAAPAGRRMSVRGLANSSPDGPDLDAYREAVGELLVEVGALAAASSTKARQVLIDQRLREPAIAAVLDDTPQGLIGARETLLLEMARYQPNARSSAGDLAALVRIYLLSRIDVMWWRDASTFVTDEEVHHSTHLVDLEWLRRRGLLRFRYTEQPRTVLGRGVRAVRRRVLPDATPRTAGLLFRRARREVVALLNDIGREFTAATTVGTPPLWVTSLVRSAEHQYRLRRLGYAAMVPSGHCLGWAVDVEMSWYERFGARDTLAGILLDRQRAGELNVIDEGQAWHICLAPSATRRLRRAYEAEMGI
;
A
#
# COMPACT_ATOMS: atom_id res chain seq x y z
N MET A 1 -64.60 30.10 63.02
CA MET A 1 -65.32 31.33 62.60
C MET A 1 -64.58 31.90 61.39
N ARG A 2 -65.29 32.57 60.49
CA ARG A 2 -65.03 32.69 59.03
C ARG A 2 -64.37 34.05 58.69
N VAL A 3 -63.75 34.12 57.50
CA VAL A 3 -63.53 35.29 56.59
C VAL A 3 -62.35 36.29 56.89
N PRO A 4 -61.83 37.13 55.92
CA PRO A 4 -60.83 36.75 54.90
C PRO A 4 -59.79 37.84 54.46
N ASN A 5 -58.88 37.44 53.55
CA ASN A 5 -58.45 38.08 52.27
C ASN A 5 -58.06 39.58 52.20
N ARG A 6 -56.82 39.88 51.75
CA ARG A 6 -56.50 40.65 50.52
C ARG A 6 -55.00 40.80 50.26
N SER A 7 -54.61 40.52 49.02
CA SER A 7 -53.29 40.79 48.40
C SER A 7 -53.04 42.29 48.19
N PRO A 8 -51.78 42.67 47.88
CA PRO A 8 -51.54 43.28 46.57
C PRO A 8 -50.31 42.74 45.82
N ARG A 9 -50.44 42.71 44.50
CA ARG A 9 -49.39 42.57 43.46
C ARG A 9 -48.19 43.49 43.73
N ARG A 10 -46.96 43.00 43.47
CA ARG A 10 -45.94 43.72 42.67
C ARG A 10 -44.80 42.81 42.19
N GLN A 11 -44.64 42.83 40.86
CA GLN A 11 -43.41 42.68 40.06
C GLN A 11 -42.68 41.33 40.06
N GLN A 12 -43.03 40.52 39.06
CA GLN A 12 -42.15 39.50 38.48
C GLN A 12 -40.94 40.16 37.79
N PRO A 13 -39.71 39.70 38.05
CA PRO A 13 -38.58 39.93 37.17
C PRO A 13 -38.67 39.01 35.94
N ARG A 14 -38.50 39.61 34.76
CA ARG A 14 -38.37 38.96 33.46
C ARG A 14 -37.26 37.89 33.44
N PRO A 15 -37.40 36.85 32.60
CA PRO A 15 -36.37 35.83 32.41
C PRO A 15 -35.19 36.38 31.61
N PRO A 16 -33.94 35.96 31.88
CA PRO A 16 -32.81 36.25 31.00
C PRO A 16 -32.94 35.44 29.71
N VAL A 17 -32.99 36.16 28.60
CA VAL A 17 -32.91 35.69 27.20
C VAL A 17 -31.45 35.25 26.94
N PRO A 18 -31.21 34.23 26.09
CA PRO A 18 -30.07 33.33 26.21
C PRO A 18 -28.77 33.94 25.68
N TYR A 19 -27.68 33.63 26.37
CA TYR A 19 -26.34 33.88 25.86
C TYR A 19 -26.13 33.01 24.62
N ALA A 20 -26.06 33.67 23.46
CA ALA A 20 -25.73 33.06 22.20
C ALA A 20 -24.35 32.38 22.32
N ALA A 21 -24.34 31.06 22.11
CA ALA A 21 -23.13 30.30 21.92
C ALA A 21 -22.36 30.89 20.73
N PRO A 22 -21.05 31.16 20.84
CA PRO A 22 -20.26 31.40 19.65
C PRO A 22 -20.27 30.10 18.85
N ALA A 23 -20.87 30.14 17.66
CA ALA A 23 -20.76 29.11 16.66
C ALA A 23 -19.26 28.87 16.41
N GLY A 24 -18.75 27.78 17.00
CA GLY A 24 -17.41 27.28 16.75
C GLY A 24 -17.29 27.05 15.26
N ARG A 25 -16.62 27.98 14.60
CA ARG A 25 -16.25 27.93 13.19
C ARG A 25 -15.63 26.57 12.95
N ARG A 26 -16.38 25.68 12.25
CA ARG A 26 -15.80 24.51 11.58
C ARG A 26 -14.76 25.08 10.62
N MET A 27 -13.52 25.15 11.08
CA MET A 27 -12.39 25.30 10.19
C MET A 27 -12.33 24.01 9.39
N SER A 28 -12.82 24.12 8.16
CA SER A 28 -12.46 23.24 7.06
C SER A 28 -10.95 23.09 7.08
N VAL A 29 -10.47 21.93 7.54
CA VAL A 29 -9.08 21.50 7.35
C VAL A 29 -8.99 21.09 5.88
N ARG A 30 -8.99 22.11 5.01
CA ARG A 30 -8.56 21.96 3.62
C ARG A 30 -7.04 21.84 3.65
N GLY A 31 -6.59 20.64 3.28
CA GLY A 31 -5.21 20.22 2.98
C GLY A 31 -4.12 21.27 3.17
N LEU A 32 -3.46 21.20 4.32
CA LEU A 32 -2.02 21.41 4.34
C LEU A 32 -1.41 20.12 3.79
N ALA A 33 -1.26 20.09 2.47
CA ALA A 33 -0.36 19.15 1.82
C ALA A 33 1.02 19.37 2.46
N ASN A 34 1.45 18.44 3.30
CA ASN A 34 2.80 18.43 3.86
C ASN A 34 3.75 17.94 2.76
N SER A 35 3.95 18.76 1.73
CA SER A 35 5.17 18.72 0.92
C SER A 35 6.28 19.22 1.82
N SER A 36 7.21 18.35 2.20
CA SER A 36 8.51 18.85 2.64
C SER A 36 9.10 19.68 1.50
N PRO A 37 9.63 20.89 1.74
CA PRO A 37 10.06 21.79 0.67
C PRO A 37 11.28 21.30 -0.15
N ASP A 38 11.91 20.19 0.23
CA ASP A 38 13.18 19.72 -0.34
C ASP A 38 13.08 18.42 -1.19
N GLY A 39 11.87 17.93 -1.52
CA GLY A 39 11.69 16.68 -2.27
C GLY A 39 10.82 16.81 -3.52
N PRO A 40 10.86 15.84 -4.46
CA PRO A 40 9.99 15.83 -5.64
C PRO A 40 8.50 15.85 -5.28
N ASP A 41 7.70 16.54 -6.11
CA ASP A 41 6.24 16.52 -6.00
C ASP A 41 5.69 15.16 -6.46
N LEU A 42 5.36 14.31 -5.49
CA LEU A 42 4.87 12.96 -5.76
C LEU A 42 3.44 12.93 -6.30
N ASP A 43 2.64 13.96 -6.10
CA ASP A 43 1.29 14.02 -6.66
C ASP A 43 1.36 14.40 -8.13
N ALA A 44 2.17 15.42 -8.48
CA ALA A 44 2.48 15.74 -9.87
C ALA A 44 3.12 14.56 -10.62
N TYR A 45 4.01 13.81 -9.94
CA TYR A 45 4.59 12.59 -10.50
C TYR A 45 3.52 11.55 -10.84
N ARG A 46 2.61 11.25 -9.91
CA ARG A 46 1.54 10.24 -10.11
C ARG A 46 0.57 10.66 -11.20
N GLU A 47 0.24 11.94 -11.27
CA GLU A 47 -0.58 12.51 -12.34
C GLU A 47 0.09 12.34 -13.71
N ALA A 48 1.36 12.75 -13.83
CA ALA A 48 2.13 12.61 -15.07
C ALA A 48 2.30 11.15 -15.52
N VAL A 49 2.48 10.22 -14.57
CA VAL A 49 2.46 8.77 -14.82
C VAL A 49 1.07 8.34 -15.30
N GLY A 50 -0.01 8.80 -14.66
CA GLY A 50 -1.38 8.50 -15.07
C GLY A 50 -1.67 8.87 -16.52
N GLU A 51 -1.30 10.08 -16.93
CA GLU A 51 -1.39 10.55 -18.32
C GLU A 51 -0.58 9.67 -19.28
N LEU A 52 0.68 9.39 -18.95
CA LEU A 52 1.52 8.51 -19.77
C LEU A 52 0.89 7.12 -19.95
N LEU A 53 0.23 6.58 -18.93
CA LEU A 53 -0.44 5.28 -19.02
C LEU A 53 -1.62 5.29 -19.99
N VAL A 54 -2.36 6.40 -20.09
CA VAL A 54 -3.43 6.57 -21.09
C VAL A 54 -2.83 6.55 -22.50
N GLU A 55 -1.73 7.26 -22.71
CA GLU A 55 -1.04 7.32 -24.02
C GLU A 55 -0.43 5.96 -24.41
N VAL A 56 0.20 5.26 -23.47
CA VAL A 56 0.70 3.89 -23.67
C VAL A 56 -0.44 2.93 -24.00
N GLY A 57 -1.59 3.07 -23.34
CA GLY A 57 -2.80 2.29 -23.63
C GLY A 57 -3.33 2.53 -25.04
N ALA A 58 -3.36 3.79 -25.48
CA ALA A 58 -3.78 4.15 -26.84
C ALA A 58 -2.85 3.54 -27.91
N LEU A 59 -1.55 3.40 -27.62
CA LEU A 59 -0.57 2.77 -28.50
C LEU A 59 -0.54 1.24 -28.41
N ALA A 60 -1.33 0.60 -27.55
CA ALA A 60 -1.35 -0.85 -27.39
C ALA A 60 -1.87 -1.57 -28.66
N ALA A 61 -2.80 -0.95 -29.38
CA ALA A 61 -3.32 -1.46 -30.66
C ALA A 61 -2.37 -1.21 -31.85
N ALA A 62 -1.40 -0.29 -31.69
CA ALA A 62 -0.44 0.04 -32.73
C ALA A 62 0.78 -0.89 -32.67
N SER A 63 1.12 -1.50 -33.81
CA SER A 63 2.28 -2.39 -33.99
C SER A 63 3.65 -1.66 -33.96
N SER A 64 3.69 -0.35 -33.65
CA SER A 64 4.93 0.42 -33.67
C SER A 64 5.62 0.48 -32.31
N THR A 65 6.50 -0.48 -32.05
CA THR A 65 7.46 -0.46 -30.93
C THR A 65 8.25 0.84 -30.88
N LYS A 66 8.60 1.40 -32.05
CA LYS A 66 9.32 2.68 -32.16
C LYS A 66 8.50 3.86 -31.63
N ALA A 67 7.20 3.91 -31.90
CA ALA A 67 6.34 4.97 -31.38
C ALA A 67 6.27 4.93 -29.85
N ARG A 68 6.17 3.74 -29.26
CA ARG A 68 6.17 3.57 -27.80
C ARG A 68 7.50 4.00 -27.17
N GLN A 69 8.62 3.66 -27.81
CA GLN A 69 9.93 4.09 -27.34
C GLN A 69 10.08 5.62 -27.38
N VAL A 70 9.69 6.27 -28.48
CA VAL A 70 9.73 7.73 -28.60
C VAL A 70 8.84 8.39 -27.55
N LEU A 71 7.63 7.87 -27.33
CA LEU A 71 6.72 8.37 -26.31
C LEU A 71 7.36 8.31 -24.91
N ILE A 72 7.86 7.13 -24.51
CA ILE A 72 8.51 6.94 -23.21
C ILE A 72 9.70 7.89 -23.08
N ASP A 73 10.54 7.99 -24.11
CA ASP A 73 11.69 8.88 -24.10
C ASP A 73 11.30 10.35 -23.88
N GLN A 74 10.21 10.80 -24.47
CA GLN A 74 9.72 12.16 -24.31
C GLN A 74 9.14 12.37 -22.91
N ARG A 75 8.20 11.53 -22.48
CA ARG A 75 7.50 11.66 -21.19
C ARG A 75 8.44 11.55 -20.00
N LEU A 76 9.45 10.66 -20.03
CA LEU A 76 10.39 10.54 -18.92
C LEU A 76 11.24 11.79 -18.68
N ARG A 77 11.36 12.69 -19.67
CA ARG A 77 12.08 13.97 -19.53
C ARG A 77 11.22 15.09 -18.94
N GLU A 78 9.93 14.85 -18.74
CA GLU A 78 9.07 15.83 -18.11
C GLU A 78 9.53 16.10 -16.68
N PRO A 79 9.52 17.37 -16.22
CA PRO A 79 10.12 17.73 -14.93
C PRO A 79 9.58 16.91 -13.75
N ALA A 80 8.26 16.65 -13.72
CA ALA A 80 7.64 15.87 -12.65
C ALA A 80 8.16 14.43 -12.59
N ILE A 81 8.36 13.79 -13.75
CA ILE A 81 8.89 12.42 -13.83
C ILE A 81 10.39 12.40 -13.57
N ALA A 82 11.14 13.27 -14.24
CA ALA A 82 12.60 13.35 -14.13
C ALA A 82 13.05 13.57 -12.68
N ALA A 83 12.39 14.46 -11.92
CA ALA A 83 12.74 14.75 -10.53
C ALA A 83 12.73 13.51 -9.62
N VAL A 84 11.72 12.64 -9.75
CA VAL A 84 11.66 11.39 -8.98
C VAL A 84 12.72 10.40 -9.44
N LEU A 85 12.95 10.29 -10.76
CA LEU A 85 13.90 9.32 -11.30
C LEU A 85 15.36 9.69 -10.98
N ASP A 86 15.70 10.98 -11.00
CA ASP A 86 17.03 11.48 -10.67
C ASP A 86 17.38 11.27 -9.19
N ASP A 87 16.38 11.26 -8.30
CA ASP A 87 16.59 10.95 -6.88
C ASP A 87 16.71 9.44 -6.57
N THR A 88 16.58 8.57 -7.58
CA THR A 88 16.90 7.14 -7.44
C THR A 88 18.39 6.86 -7.67
N PRO A 89 18.96 5.77 -7.12
CA PRO A 89 20.36 5.41 -7.37
C PRO A 89 20.72 5.19 -8.85
N GLN A 90 19.73 4.92 -9.72
CA GLN A 90 19.95 4.71 -11.15
C GLN A 90 19.92 6.02 -11.96
N GLY A 91 19.36 7.10 -11.39
CA GLY A 91 19.06 8.34 -12.09
C GLY A 91 18.05 8.18 -13.24
N LEU A 92 17.70 9.29 -13.89
CA LEU A 92 16.79 9.28 -15.05
C LEU A 92 17.26 8.35 -16.17
N ILE A 93 18.56 8.39 -16.52
CA ILE A 93 19.11 7.62 -17.64
C ILE A 93 18.99 6.12 -17.38
N GLY A 94 19.46 5.64 -16.22
CA GLY A 94 19.39 4.22 -15.87
C GLY A 94 17.95 3.73 -15.70
N ALA A 95 17.07 4.57 -15.15
CA ALA A 95 15.66 4.25 -15.01
C ALA A 95 14.97 4.12 -16.38
N ARG A 96 15.28 5.00 -17.33
CA ARG A 96 14.78 4.94 -18.71
C ARG A 96 15.25 3.68 -19.42
N GLU A 97 16.55 3.41 -19.41
CA GLU A 97 17.12 2.24 -20.09
C GLU A 97 16.54 0.93 -19.55
N THR A 98 16.41 0.84 -18.23
CA THR A 98 15.77 -0.31 -17.58
C THR A 98 14.32 -0.46 -18.04
N LEU A 99 13.51 0.61 -18.03
CA LEU A 99 12.12 0.54 -18.49
C LEU A 99 12.01 0.05 -19.94
N LEU A 100 12.81 0.61 -20.85
CA LEU A 100 12.80 0.21 -22.25
C LEU A 100 13.18 -1.27 -22.43
N LEU A 101 14.15 -1.75 -21.65
CA LEU A 101 14.52 -3.18 -21.63
C LEU A 101 13.40 -4.06 -21.08
N GLU A 102 12.71 -3.66 -20.01
CA GLU A 102 11.56 -4.40 -19.48
C GLU A 102 10.42 -4.44 -20.50
N MET A 103 10.13 -3.31 -21.16
CA MET A 103 9.10 -3.23 -22.20
C MET A 103 9.44 -4.13 -23.41
N ALA A 104 10.70 -4.16 -23.83
CA ALA A 104 11.16 -5.00 -24.95
C ALA A 104 11.09 -6.50 -24.62
N ARG A 105 11.26 -6.87 -23.34
CA ARG A 105 11.19 -8.26 -22.87
C ARG A 105 9.79 -8.68 -22.44
N TYR A 106 8.84 -7.74 -22.38
CA TYR A 106 7.51 -8.00 -21.85
C TYR A 106 6.75 -9.00 -22.72
N GLN A 107 6.28 -10.06 -22.07
CA GLN A 107 5.34 -11.02 -22.64
C GLN A 107 4.16 -11.15 -21.68
N PRO A 108 2.92 -10.89 -22.12
CA PRO A 108 1.74 -11.10 -21.29
C PRO A 108 1.70 -12.53 -20.76
N ASN A 109 1.49 -12.66 -19.45
CA ASN A 109 1.46 -13.95 -18.77
C ASN A 109 0.44 -13.90 -17.65
N ALA A 110 -0.46 -14.89 -17.58
CA ALA A 110 -1.49 -14.98 -16.55
C ALA A 110 -0.93 -15.09 -15.12
N ARG A 111 0.37 -15.34 -14.96
CA ARG A 111 1.05 -15.38 -13.65
C ARG A 111 1.61 -14.01 -13.20
N SER A 112 1.72 -13.05 -14.11
CA SER A 112 2.31 -11.74 -13.86
C SER A 112 1.27 -10.76 -13.35
N SER A 113 1.61 -9.92 -12.38
CA SER A 113 0.76 -8.80 -11.95
C SER A 113 0.60 -7.73 -13.05
N ALA A 114 1.58 -7.62 -13.95
CA ALA A 114 1.44 -6.85 -15.19
C ALA A 114 0.65 -7.69 -16.21
N GLY A 115 -0.66 -7.41 -16.34
CA GLY A 115 -1.54 -8.05 -17.32
C GLY A 115 -1.38 -7.50 -18.74
N ASP A 116 -0.94 -6.24 -18.86
CA ASP A 116 -0.63 -5.57 -20.12
C ASP A 116 0.61 -4.65 -19.98
N LEU A 117 1.01 -4.03 -21.09
CA LEU A 117 2.19 -3.17 -21.12
C LEU A 117 2.01 -1.90 -20.27
N ALA A 118 0.79 -1.35 -20.19
CA ALA A 118 0.51 -0.19 -19.36
C ALA A 118 0.65 -0.55 -17.86
N ALA A 119 0.18 -1.74 -17.45
CA ALA A 119 0.39 -2.26 -16.11
C ALA A 119 1.88 -2.43 -15.78
N LEU A 120 2.69 -2.92 -16.73
CA LEU A 120 4.15 -2.97 -16.54
C LEU A 120 4.75 -1.59 -16.32
N VAL A 121 4.39 -0.60 -17.15
CA VAL A 121 4.89 0.78 -17.03
C VAL A 121 4.45 1.40 -15.70
N ARG A 122 3.20 1.17 -15.28
CA ARG A 122 2.64 1.62 -13.99
C ARG A 122 3.45 1.07 -12.83
N ILE A 123 3.60 -0.26 -12.78
CA ILE A 123 4.33 -0.94 -11.71
C ILE A 123 5.77 -0.44 -11.65
N TYR A 124 6.43 -0.34 -12.80
CA TYR A 124 7.80 0.14 -12.86
C TYR A 124 7.94 1.57 -12.35
N LEU A 125 7.20 2.52 -12.91
CA LEU A 125 7.34 3.94 -12.57
C LEU A 125 6.89 4.22 -11.15
N LEU A 126 5.75 3.69 -10.70
CA LEU A 126 5.29 3.96 -9.33
C LEU A 126 6.20 3.29 -8.28
N SER A 127 6.88 2.18 -8.60
CA SER A 127 7.89 1.59 -7.70
C SER A 127 9.14 2.46 -7.53
N ARG A 128 9.38 3.44 -8.41
CA ARG A 128 10.53 4.36 -8.26
C ARG A 128 10.40 5.25 -7.04
N ILE A 129 9.17 5.54 -6.59
CA ILE A 129 8.91 6.22 -5.32
C ILE A 129 9.50 5.41 -4.16
N ASP A 130 9.31 4.08 -4.16
CA ASP A 130 9.82 3.20 -3.10
C ASP A 130 11.35 3.21 -3.07
N VAL A 131 11.96 3.16 -4.25
CA VAL A 131 13.41 3.15 -4.44
C VAL A 131 14.02 4.49 -4.02
N MET A 132 13.37 5.59 -4.39
CA MET A 132 13.75 6.95 -4.01
C MET A 132 13.70 7.12 -2.48
N TRP A 133 12.57 6.75 -1.86
CA TRP A 133 12.37 6.85 -0.41
C TRP A 133 13.39 6.06 0.41
N TRP A 134 13.80 4.90 -0.10
CA TRP A 134 14.65 3.97 0.61
C TRP A 134 16.01 3.79 -0.08
N ARG A 135 16.49 4.80 -0.80
CA ARG A 135 17.74 4.74 -1.58
C ARG A 135 18.98 4.36 -0.76
N ASP A 136 18.98 4.74 0.53
CA ASP A 136 20.08 4.48 1.47
C ASP A 136 19.86 3.19 2.30
N ALA A 137 18.75 2.47 2.07
CA ALA A 137 18.48 1.23 2.78
C ALA A 137 19.21 0.04 2.15
N SER A 138 19.80 -0.81 2.99
CA SER A 138 20.42 -2.05 2.54
C SER A 138 19.36 -3.05 2.04
N THR A 139 19.65 -3.64 0.89
CA THR A 139 18.87 -4.75 0.33
C THR A 139 19.21 -6.05 1.06
N PHE A 140 18.21 -6.84 1.39
CA PHE A 140 18.39 -8.24 1.78
C PHE A 140 18.76 -9.05 0.53
N VAL A 141 20.02 -9.41 0.40
CA VAL A 141 20.56 -10.09 -0.78
C VAL A 141 20.09 -11.54 -0.80
N THR A 142 20.21 -12.23 0.34
CA THR A 142 19.99 -13.69 0.43
C THR A 142 18.77 -14.08 1.26
N ASP A 143 18.25 -15.29 1.04
CA ASP A 143 17.17 -15.86 1.86
C ASP A 143 17.59 -15.99 3.35
N GLU A 144 18.87 -16.28 3.60
CA GLU A 144 19.49 -16.41 4.93
C GLU A 144 19.44 -15.08 5.70
N GLU A 145 19.81 -13.97 5.04
CA GLU A 145 19.75 -12.63 5.63
C GLU A 145 18.34 -12.27 6.09
N VAL A 146 17.31 -12.61 5.32
CA VAL A 146 15.91 -12.38 5.71
C VAL A 146 15.55 -13.19 6.96
N HIS A 147 16.03 -14.43 7.06
CA HIS A 147 15.72 -15.31 8.20
C HIS A 147 16.43 -14.88 9.50
N HIS A 148 17.65 -14.37 9.40
CA HIS A 148 18.50 -14.05 10.55
C HIS A 148 18.58 -12.56 10.89
N SER A 149 17.98 -11.68 10.08
CA SER A 149 17.95 -10.24 10.34
C SER A 149 17.29 -9.89 11.68
N THR A 150 18.00 -9.12 12.49
CA THR A 150 17.49 -8.55 13.75
C THR A 150 16.52 -7.38 13.53
N HIS A 151 16.48 -6.84 12.31
CA HIS A 151 15.56 -5.78 11.90
C HIS A 151 14.16 -6.32 11.55
N LEU A 152 14.01 -7.64 11.43
CA LEU A 152 12.76 -8.30 11.07
C LEU A 152 12.22 -9.15 12.22
N VAL A 153 10.94 -8.99 12.51
CA VAL A 153 10.24 -9.80 13.53
C VAL A 153 9.53 -10.99 12.89
N ASP A 154 9.43 -12.08 13.65
CA ASP A 154 8.71 -13.29 13.24
C ASP A 154 7.20 -13.11 13.43
N LEU A 155 6.46 -13.17 12.32
CA LEU A 155 5.00 -13.08 12.35
C LEU A 155 4.35 -14.26 13.04
N GLU A 156 4.98 -15.43 13.07
CA GLU A 156 4.42 -16.60 13.74
C GLU A 156 4.40 -16.42 15.26
N TRP A 157 5.42 -15.78 15.81
CA TRP A 157 5.49 -15.40 17.21
C TRP A 157 4.37 -14.41 17.57
N LEU A 158 4.15 -13.41 16.71
CA LEU A 158 3.09 -12.40 16.90
C LEU A 158 1.69 -13.02 16.75
N ARG A 159 1.51 -13.90 15.76
CA ARG A 159 0.26 -14.62 15.49
C ARG A 159 -0.16 -15.46 16.69
N ARG A 160 0.77 -16.23 17.28
CA ARG A 160 0.50 -17.08 18.46
C ARG A 160 0.08 -16.28 19.70
N ARG A 161 0.49 -15.01 19.79
CA ARG A 161 0.07 -14.09 20.86
C ARG A 161 -1.19 -13.27 20.53
N GLY A 162 -1.80 -13.49 19.37
CA GLY A 162 -2.97 -12.71 18.95
C GLY A 162 -2.66 -11.23 18.69
N LEU A 163 -1.41 -10.90 18.35
CA LEU A 163 -0.94 -9.53 18.11
C LEU A 163 -1.08 -9.08 16.65
N LEU A 164 -1.55 -9.95 15.75
CA LEU A 164 -1.80 -9.59 14.36
C LEU A 164 -3.28 -9.22 14.15
N ARG A 165 -3.52 -8.15 13.39
CA ARG A 165 -4.85 -7.72 12.92
C ARG A 165 -5.06 -7.97 11.43
N PHE A 166 -4.16 -8.75 10.84
CA PHE A 166 -4.22 -9.22 9.46
C PHE A 166 -3.99 -10.74 9.40
N ARG A 167 -4.29 -11.33 8.25
CA ARG A 167 -4.12 -12.74 7.93
C ARG A 167 -3.13 -12.92 6.80
N TYR A 168 -2.54 -14.10 6.74
CA TYR A 168 -1.69 -14.55 5.64
C TYR A 168 -1.77 -16.07 5.55
N THR A 169 -1.24 -16.63 4.46
CA THR A 169 -0.97 -18.07 4.38
C THR A 169 0.49 -18.28 4.02
N GLU A 170 1.13 -19.26 4.65
CA GLU A 170 2.51 -19.65 4.33
C GLU A 170 2.58 -20.39 3.00
N GLN A 171 3.66 -20.17 2.25
CA GLN A 171 3.93 -20.91 1.04
C GLN A 171 4.35 -22.35 1.38
N PRO A 172 3.69 -23.39 0.83
CA PRO A 172 4.08 -24.77 1.10
C PRO A 172 5.48 -25.07 0.56
N ARG A 173 6.38 -25.47 1.47
CA ARG A 173 7.76 -25.83 1.13
C ARG A 173 7.85 -27.24 0.53
N THR A 174 6.92 -28.13 0.88
CA THR A 174 6.92 -29.54 0.46
C THR A 174 5.90 -29.83 -0.65
N VAL A 175 6.14 -30.88 -1.45
CA VAL A 175 5.19 -31.38 -2.46
C VAL A 175 3.85 -31.76 -1.81
N LEU A 176 3.90 -32.46 -0.67
CA LEU A 176 2.71 -32.81 0.11
C LEU A 176 1.91 -31.58 0.53
N GLY A 177 2.58 -30.54 1.05
CA GLY A 177 1.92 -29.29 1.41
C GLY A 177 1.27 -28.59 0.21
N ARG A 178 1.89 -28.67 -0.98
CA ARG A 178 1.28 -28.18 -2.22
C ARG A 178 0.04 -28.99 -2.61
N GLY A 179 0.09 -30.31 -2.48
CA GLY A 179 -1.04 -31.21 -2.74
C GLY A 179 -2.22 -30.95 -1.81
N VAL A 180 -1.99 -30.86 -0.49
CA VAL A 180 -3.02 -30.52 0.50
C VAL A 180 -3.65 -29.16 0.20
N ARG A 181 -2.85 -28.17 -0.19
CA ARG A 181 -3.37 -26.84 -0.56
C ARG A 181 -4.21 -26.88 -1.83
N ALA A 182 -3.81 -27.67 -2.83
CA ALA A 182 -4.58 -27.86 -4.06
C ALA A 182 -5.94 -28.52 -3.77
N VAL A 183 -5.97 -29.54 -2.91
CA VAL A 183 -7.21 -30.19 -2.46
C VAL A 183 -8.10 -29.21 -1.70
N ARG A 184 -7.53 -28.47 -0.73
CA ARG A 184 -8.29 -27.46 0.03
C ARG A 184 -8.90 -26.39 -0.88
N ARG A 185 -8.18 -25.96 -1.93
CA ARG A 185 -8.71 -25.02 -2.93
C ARG A 185 -9.81 -25.61 -3.81
N ARG A 186 -9.85 -26.93 -3.98
CA ARG A 186 -10.96 -27.58 -4.71
C ARG A 186 -12.20 -27.72 -3.84
N VAL A 187 -12.03 -28.09 -2.57
CA VAL A 187 -13.15 -28.33 -1.65
C VAL A 187 -13.70 -27.02 -1.09
N LEU A 188 -12.84 -26.03 -0.85
CA LEU A 188 -13.18 -24.71 -0.31
C LEU A 188 -12.51 -23.63 -1.17
N PRO A 189 -12.92 -23.45 -2.44
CA PRO A 189 -12.28 -22.51 -3.39
C PRO A 189 -12.27 -21.06 -2.92
N ASP A 190 -13.14 -20.77 -1.95
CA ASP A 190 -13.55 -19.46 -1.53
C ASP A 190 -13.10 -19.10 -0.11
N ALA A 191 -12.53 -20.05 0.63
CA ALA A 191 -12.14 -19.84 2.02
C ALA A 191 -10.91 -18.93 2.18
N THR A 192 -10.07 -18.83 1.15
CA THR A 192 -8.84 -18.02 1.17
C THR A 192 -8.52 -17.50 -0.22
N PRO A 193 -7.86 -16.33 -0.35
CA PRO A 193 -7.32 -15.84 -1.62
C PRO A 193 -6.44 -16.86 -2.35
N ARG A 194 -6.47 -16.81 -3.67
CA ARG A 194 -5.65 -17.67 -4.54
C ARG A 194 -4.25 -17.08 -4.72
N THR A 195 -3.44 -17.13 -3.67
CA THR A 195 -2.07 -16.56 -3.67
C THR A 195 -1.01 -17.62 -3.41
N ALA A 196 0.24 -17.39 -3.81
CA ALA A 196 1.35 -18.32 -3.50
C ALA A 196 1.59 -18.44 -1.98
N GLY A 197 1.19 -17.44 -1.20
CA GLY A 197 1.48 -17.34 0.22
C GLY A 197 2.86 -16.76 0.47
N LEU A 198 3.13 -16.47 1.75
CA LEU A 198 4.39 -15.89 2.21
C LEU A 198 5.47 -16.96 2.25
N LEU A 199 6.57 -16.74 1.52
CA LEU A 199 7.79 -17.52 1.67
C LEU A 199 8.46 -17.19 3.02
N PHE A 200 8.58 -15.90 3.34
CA PHE A 200 9.14 -15.41 4.59
C PHE A 200 8.02 -14.86 5.49
N ARG A 201 7.89 -15.41 6.69
CA ARG A 201 6.99 -14.90 7.74
C ARG A 201 7.67 -13.82 8.58
N ARG A 202 8.36 -12.90 7.90
CA ARG A 202 9.21 -11.87 8.50
C ARG A 202 8.78 -10.49 8.00
N ALA A 203 8.80 -9.50 8.86
CA ALA A 203 8.51 -8.12 8.50
C ALA A 203 9.22 -7.15 9.44
N ARG A 204 9.43 -5.91 8.98
CA ARG A 204 9.86 -4.81 9.86
C ARG A 204 8.75 -4.49 10.87
N ARG A 205 9.13 -4.03 12.06
CA ARG A 205 8.19 -3.73 13.15
C ARG A 205 7.16 -2.67 12.74
N GLU A 206 7.61 -1.64 12.03
CA GLU A 206 6.77 -0.56 11.51
C GLU A 206 5.77 -1.07 10.48
N VAL A 207 6.19 -2.00 9.61
CA VAL A 207 5.31 -2.62 8.62
C VAL A 207 4.24 -3.46 9.32
N VAL A 208 4.58 -4.16 10.40
CA VAL A 208 3.57 -4.86 11.23
C VAL A 208 2.59 -3.87 11.85
N ALA A 209 3.06 -2.77 12.43
CA ALA A 209 2.18 -1.74 13.00
C ALA A 209 1.27 -1.12 11.94
N LEU A 210 1.80 -0.83 10.74
CA LEU A 210 1.01 -0.32 9.61
C LEU A 210 -0.11 -1.31 9.24
N LEU A 211 0.24 -2.58 9.05
CA LEU A 211 -0.73 -3.62 8.71
C LEU A 211 -1.76 -3.85 9.82
N ASN A 212 -1.36 -3.68 11.09
CA ASN A 212 -2.27 -3.74 12.22
C ASN A 212 -3.24 -2.55 12.25
N ASP A 213 -2.74 -1.34 11.99
CA ASP A 213 -3.55 -0.12 11.86
C ASP A 213 -4.58 -0.26 10.72
N ILE A 214 -4.12 -0.61 9.51
CA ILE A 214 -5.00 -0.84 8.35
C ILE A 214 -5.98 -1.97 8.64
N GLY A 215 -5.53 -3.07 9.26
CA GLY A 215 -6.39 -4.20 9.60
C GLY A 215 -7.51 -3.83 10.57
N ARG A 216 -7.24 -2.97 11.56
CA ARG A 216 -8.27 -2.44 12.47
C ARG A 216 -9.26 -1.55 11.74
N GLU A 217 -8.75 -0.59 10.97
CA GLU A 217 -9.56 0.37 10.22
C GLU A 217 -10.47 -0.35 9.21
N PHE A 218 -9.92 -1.30 8.46
CA PHE A 218 -10.67 -2.13 7.52
C PHE A 218 -11.73 -2.99 8.22
N THR A 219 -11.40 -3.62 9.35
CA THR A 219 -12.38 -4.39 10.13
C THR A 219 -13.52 -3.50 10.64
N ALA A 220 -13.22 -2.27 11.08
CA ALA A 220 -14.22 -1.34 11.56
C ALA A 220 -15.11 -0.76 10.44
N ALA A 221 -14.57 -0.65 9.22
CA ALA A 221 -15.26 -0.06 8.08
C ALA A 221 -16.04 -1.08 7.22
N THR A 222 -15.97 -2.37 7.53
CA THR A 222 -16.57 -3.45 6.73
C THR A 222 -17.74 -4.13 7.43
N THR A 223 -18.58 -4.82 6.65
CA THR A 223 -19.73 -5.55 7.17
C THR A 223 -19.32 -6.83 7.90
N VAL A 224 -20.16 -7.25 8.86
CA VAL A 224 -20.00 -8.52 9.57
C VAL A 224 -19.92 -9.68 8.56
N GLY A 225 -18.91 -10.53 8.71
CA GLY A 225 -18.65 -11.64 7.79
C GLY A 225 -17.52 -11.35 6.78
N THR A 226 -17.08 -10.09 6.65
CA THR A 226 -15.89 -9.75 5.88
C THR A 226 -14.63 -10.31 6.56
N PRO A 227 -13.77 -11.08 5.85
CA PRO A 227 -12.52 -11.56 6.43
C PRO A 227 -11.56 -10.40 6.79
N PRO A 228 -10.73 -10.53 7.84
CA PRO A 228 -9.72 -9.51 8.16
C PRO A 228 -8.75 -9.29 7.00
N LEU A 229 -8.05 -8.14 7.01
CA LEU A 229 -7.03 -7.76 6.01
C LEU A 229 -6.12 -8.95 5.66
N TRP A 230 -5.90 -9.19 4.37
CA TRP A 230 -5.12 -10.33 3.90
C TRP A 230 -3.85 -9.90 3.17
N VAL A 231 -2.71 -10.35 3.69
CA VAL A 231 -1.38 -10.08 3.15
C VAL A 231 -0.92 -11.25 2.29
N THR A 232 -0.48 -10.94 1.07
CA THR A 232 -0.09 -11.90 0.04
C THR A 232 1.41 -11.95 -0.18
N SER A 233 2.11 -10.86 0.14
CA SER A 233 3.58 -10.76 0.13
C SER A 233 4.10 -9.81 1.21
N LEU A 234 5.33 -10.04 1.67
CA LEU A 234 6.07 -9.21 2.62
C LEU A 234 7.51 -9.03 2.11
N VAL A 235 8.48 -8.95 3.03
CA VAL A 235 9.91 -8.97 2.70
C VAL A 235 10.25 -10.14 1.78
N ARG A 236 11.13 -9.87 0.82
CA ARG A 236 11.76 -10.83 -0.07
C ARG A 236 13.27 -10.62 -0.02
N SER A 237 14.04 -11.64 -0.38
CA SER A 237 15.44 -11.45 -0.72
C SER A 237 15.59 -11.07 -2.20
N ALA A 238 16.72 -10.48 -2.59
CA ALA A 238 17.05 -10.28 -3.98
C ALA A 238 17.12 -11.61 -4.75
N GLU A 239 17.68 -12.67 -4.14
CA GLU A 239 17.68 -14.03 -4.69
C GLU A 239 16.27 -14.53 -5.05
N HIS A 240 15.31 -14.35 -4.14
CA HIS A 240 13.92 -14.72 -4.36
C HIS A 240 13.29 -13.86 -5.46
N GLN A 241 13.55 -12.55 -5.46
CA GLN A 241 13.04 -11.62 -6.47
C GLN A 241 13.54 -12.00 -7.88
N TYR A 242 14.83 -12.28 -8.04
CA TYR A 242 15.39 -12.78 -9.31
C TYR A 242 14.81 -14.13 -9.71
N ARG A 243 14.52 -15.01 -8.75
CA ARG A 243 13.86 -16.30 -9.01
C ARG A 243 12.44 -16.10 -9.54
N LEU A 244 11.66 -15.19 -8.95
CA LEU A 244 10.34 -14.82 -9.46
C LEU A 244 10.42 -14.25 -10.88
N ARG A 245 11.40 -13.37 -11.13
CA ARG A 245 11.63 -12.82 -12.47
C ARG A 245 11.92 -13.91 -13.50
N ARG A 246 12.77 -14.90 -13.18
CA ARG A 246 13.02 -16.07 -14.05
C ARG A 246 11.79 -16.94 -14.30
N LEU A 247 10.81 -16.92 -13.40
CA LEU A 247 9.53 -17.62 -13.55
C LEU A 247 8.48 -16.80 -14.33
N GLY A 248 8.84 -15.61 -14.81
CA GLY A 248 7.98 -14.75 -15.62
C GLY A 248 7.01 -13.88 -14.80
N TYR A 249 7.29 -13.64 -13.52
CA TYR A 249 6.59 -12.61 -12.73
C TYR A 249 7.19 -11.23 -13.01
N ALA A 250 6.37 -10.17 -12.91
CA ALA A 250 6.81 -8.77 -12.92
C ALA A 250 7.56 -8.38 -11.63
N ALA A 251 8.63 -9.10 -11.32
CA ALA A 251 9.46 -8.92 -10.14
C ALA A 251 10.62 -7.96 -10.46
N MET A 252 10.32 -6.65 -10.46
CA MET A 252 11.29 -5.60 -10.77
C MET A 252 12.38 -5.50 -9.70
N VAL A 253 13.57 -5.03 -10.10
CA VAL A 253 14.72 -4.78 -9.20
C VAL A 253 15.27 -3.38 -9.52
N PRO A 254 15.62 -2.54 -8.52
CA PRO A 254 15.40 -2.74 -7.08
C PRO A 254 13.90 -2.77 -6.70
N SER A 255 13.58 -3.32 -5.52
CA SER A 255 12.21 -3.50 -5.03
C SER A 255 12.10 -3.19 -3.54
N GLY A 256 11.04 -2.48 -3.15
CA GLY A 256 10.73 -2.20 -1.74
C GLY A 256 10.54 -3.46 -0.88
N HIS A 257 10.16 -4.59 -1.47
CA HIS A 257 10.12 -5.87 -0.75
C HIS A 257 11.52 -6.33 -0.33
N CYS A 258 12.53 -6.12 -1.18
CA CYS A 258 13.91 -6.49 -0.90
C CYS A 258 14.57 -5.58 0.14
N LEU A 259 13.99 -4.40 0.35
CA LEU A 259 14.35 -3.47 1.44
C LEU A 259 13.53 -3.75 2.73
N GLY A 260 12.51 -4.61 2.64
CA GLY A 260 11.62 -4.97 3.75
C GLY A 260 10.57 -3.91 4.13
N TRP A 261 10.38 -2.89 3.29
CA TRP A 261 9.43 -1.78 3.52
C TRP A 261 8.13 -1.91 2.74
N ALA A 262 8.05 -2.87 1.83
CA ALA A 262 6.86 -3.09 1.02
C ALA A 262 6.18 -4.44 1.25
N VAL A 263 4.88 -4.46 1.01
CA VAL A 263 3.96 -5.57 1.22
C VAL A 263 2.89 -5.57 0.14
N ASP A 264 2.37 -6.75 -0.19
CA ASP A 264 1.24 -6.87 -1.11
C ASP A 264 0.01 -7.30 -0.32
N VAL A 265 -1.11 -6.64 -0.55
CA VAL A 265 -2.41 -6.96 0.06
C VAL A 265 -3.39 -7.44 -0.99
N GLU A 266 -4.19 -8.45 -0.66
CA GLU A 266 -5.21 -8.96 -1.58
C GLU A 266 -6.31 -7.93 -1.80
N MET A 267 -6.73 -7.74 -3.05
CA MET A 267 -7.83 -6.84 -3.41
C MET A 267 -8.99 -7.57 -4.08
N SER A 268 -8.69 -8.39 -5.10
CA SER A 268 -9.74 -9.02 -5.93
C SER A 268 -10.69 -9.91 -5.12
N TRP A 269 -10.15 -10.64 -4.14
CA TRP A 269 -10.97 -11.50 -3.30
C TRP A 269 -11.97 -10.73 -2.45
N TYR A 270 -11.75 -9.43 -2.19
CA TYR A 270 -12.67 -8.60 -1.41
C TYR A 270 -13.88 -8.10 -2.20
N GLU A 271 -13.89 -8.21 -3.53
CA GLU A 271 -15.04 -7.83 -4.37
C GLU A 271 -16.30 -8.56 -3.96
N ARG A 272 -16.17 -9.87 -3.67
CA ARG A 272 -17.30 -10.72 -3.28
C ARG A 272 -17.92 -10.34 -1.93
N PHE A 273 -17.18 -9.60 -1.09
CA PHE A 273 -17.66 -9.11 0.20
C PHE A 273 -18.13 -7.66 0.11
N GLY A 274 -18.08 -7.04 -1.08
CA GLY A 274 -18.33 -5.61 -1.27
C GLY A 274 -17.30 -4.73 -0.54
N ALA A 275 -16.13 -5.28 -0.21
CA ALA A 275 -15.14 -4.63 0.65
C ALA A 275 -13.90 -4.14 -0.10
N ARG A 276 -13.78 -4.42 -1.41
CA ARG A 276 -12.64 -3.98 -2.24
C ARG A 276 -12.46 -2.46 -2.19
N ASP A 277 -13.54 -1.72 -2.45
CA ASP A 277 -13.49 -0.25 -2.53
C ASP A 277 -13.24 0.38 -1.17
N THR A 278 -13.73 -0.23 -0.08
CA THR A 278 -13.41 0.18 1.29
C THR A 278 -11.90 0.06 1.55
N LEU A 279 -11.29 -1.08 1.21
CA LEU A 279 -9.85 -1.26 1.36
C LEU A 279 -9.07 -0.28 0.47
N ALA A 280 -9.48 -0.11 -0.79
CA ALA A 280 -8.87 0.83 -1.72
C ALA A 280 -8.92 2.27 -1.18
N GLY A 281 -10.06 2.70 -0.63
CA GLY A 281 -10.24 4.00 0.01
C GLY A 281 -9.24 4.23 1.13
N ILE A 282 -9.13 3.29 2.08
CA ILE A 282 -8.19 3.35 3.21
C ILE A 282 -6.74 3.49 2.71
N LEU A 283 -6.34 2.69 1.73
CA LEU A 283 -4.98 2.72 1.20
C LEU A 283 -4.68 4.04 0.48
N LEU A 284 -5.61 4.52 -0.35
CA LEU A 284 -5.43 5.77 -1.10
C LEU A 284 -5.50 7.01 -0.20
N ASP A 285 -6.30 7.00 0.87
CA ASP A 285 -6.31 8.07 1.89
C ASP A 285 -4.95 8.17 2.58
N ARG A 286 -4.34 7.03 2.93
CA ARG A 286 -2.99 7.00 3.50
C ARG A 286 -1.91 7.41 2.50
N GLN A 287 -2.08 7.12 1.21
CA GLN A 287 -1.21 7.62 0.15
C GLN A 287 -1.27 9.15 0.06
N ARG A 288 -2.47 9.73 0.04
CA ARG A 288 -2.68 11.18 0.07
C ARG A 288 -2.11 11.84 1.33
N ALA A 289 -2.15 11.13 2.46
CA ALA A 289 -1.53 11.57 3.71
C ALA A 289 0.00 11.43 3.72
N GLY A 290 0.61 10.90 2.65
CA GLY A 290 2.05 10.70 2.54
C GLY A 290 2.60 9.59 3.43
N GLU A 291 1.75 8.67 3.91
CA GLU A 291 2.18 7.58 4.79
C GLU A 291 2.70 6.36 4.02
N LEU A 292 2.22 6.16 2.79
CA LEU A 292 2.57 5.00 1.98
C LEU A 292 2.48 5.32 0.49
N ASN A 293 3.16 4.52 -0.31
CA ASN A 293 2.96 4.45 -1.75
C ASN A 293 2.03 3.27 -2.05
N VAL A 294 1.08 3.43 -2.98
CA VAL A 294 0.16 2.38 -3.44
C VAL A 294 0.35 2.20 -4.94
N ILE A 295 0.42 0.94 -5.36
CA ILE A 295 0.47 0.56 -6.78
C ILE A 295 -0.60 -0.51 -6.99
N ASP A 296 -1.52 -0.23 -7.91
CA ASP A 296 -2.51 -1.21 -8.36
C ASP A 296 -1.83 -2.24 -9.29
N GLU A 297 -1.63 -3.46 -8.77
CA GLU A 297 -1.14 -4.61 -9.53
C GLU A 297 -2.26 -5.61 -9.89
N GLY A 298 -3.52 -5.17 -9.87
CA GLY A 298 -4.69 -5.95 -10.24
C GLY A 298 -5.22 -6.80 -9.08
N GLN A 299 -4.77 -8.06 -8.98
CA GLN A 299 -5.27 -8.99 -7.95
C GLN A 299 -4.91 -8.49 -6.54
N ALA A 300 -3.66 -8.05 -6.39
CA ALA A 300 -3.13 -7.51 -5.16
C ALA A 300 -2.68 -6.07 -5.41
N TRP A 301 -2.72 -5.26 -4.37
CA TRP A 301 -2.10 -3.93 -4.39
C TRP A 301 -0.80 -3.99 -3.62
N HIS A 302 0.22 -3.44 -4.24
CA HIS A 302 1.51 -3.24 -3.61
C HIS A 302 1.44 -1.95 -2.78
N ILE A 303 1.92 -2.02 -1.54
CA ILE A 303 2.10 -0.84 -0.70
C ILE A 303 3.50 -0.79 -0.12
N CYS A 304 4.11 0.40 -0.12
CA CYS A 304 5.42 0.64 0.47
C CYS A 304 5.31 1.73 1.54
N LEU A 305 5.86 1.49 2.72
CA LEU A 305 5.83 2.45 3.82
C LEU A 305 6.74 3.65 3.54
N ALA A 306 6.24 4.87 3.75
CA ALA A 306 7.04 6.08 3.63
C ALA A 306 8.00 6.27 4.82
N PRO A 307 9.21 6.80 4.61
CA PRO A 307 10.17 7.10 5.68
C PRO A 307 9.60 7.99 6.79
N SER A 308 8.79 8.99 6.41
CA SER A 308 8.15 9.97 7.32
C SER A 308 7.24 9.31 8.37
N ALA A 309 6.58 8.19 8.03
CA ALA A 309 5.66 7.50 8.92
C ALA A 309 6.35 6.49 9.87
N THR A 310 7.61 6.14 9.62
CA THR A 310 8.29 5.07 10.38
C THR A 310 8.39 5.34 11.87
N ARG A 311 8.73 6.57 12.28
CA ARG A 311 8.87 6.91 13.71
C ARG A 311 7.56 6.72 14.48
N ARG A 312 6.43 7.14 13.89
CA ARG A 312 5.10 6.97 14.48
C ARG A 312 4.75 5.50 14.63
N LEU A 313 4.95 4.72 13.57
CA LEU A 313 4.62 3.30 13.53
C LEU A 313 5.53 2.45 14.42
N ARG A 314 6.81 2.84 14.56
CA ARG A 314 7.76 2.22 15.50
C ARG A 314 7.24 2.34 16.93
N ARG A 315 6.83 3.55 17.34
CA ARG A 315 6.24 3.79 18.66
C ARG A 315 4.94 3.03 18.87
N ALA A 316 4.08 2.97 17.86
CA ALA A 316 2.84 2.20 17.92
C ALA A 316 3.11 0.71 18.14
N TYR A 317 4.11 0.16 17.44
CA TYR A 317 4.55 -1.22 17.64
C TYR A 317 5.09 -1.45 19.06
N GLU A 318 5.97 -0.57 19.55
CA GLU A 318 6.57 -0.66 20.89
C GLU A 318 5.50 -0.61 21.99
N ALA A 319 4.53 0.29 21.85
CA ALA A 319 3.38 0.38 22.76
C ALA A 319 2.51 -0.89 22.76
N GLU A 320 2.25 -1.51 21.60
CA GLU A 320 1.53 -2.80 21.52
C GLU A 320 2.31 -3.94 22.18
N MET A 321 3.64 -3.83 22.23
CA MET A 321 4.54 -4.83 22.81
C MET A 321 4.84 -4.62 24.29
N GLY A 322 4.48 -3.46 24.85
CA GLY A 322 4.77 -3.09 26.24
C GLY A 322 6.26 -2.81 26.50
N ILE A 323 6.97 -2.24 25.52
CA ILE A 323 8.39 -1.88 25.58
C ILE A 323 8.53 -0.36 25.38
#